data_AF-A0A8S0G217-F1
#
_entry.id   AF-A0A8S0G217-F1
#
_cell.length_a   1.000
_cell.length_b   1.000
_cell.length_c   1.000
_cell.angle_alpha   90.00
_cell.angle_beta   90.00
_cell.angle_gamma   90.00
#
_symmetry.space_group_name_H-M   'P 1'
#
loop_
_entity.id
_entity.type
_entity.pdbx_description
1 polymer ?
#
loop_
_entity_poly.entity_id
_entity_poly.type
_entity_poly.pdbx_seq_one_letter_code
_entity_poly.pdbx_strand_id
1 'polypeptide(L)'
;MKSLDEVRDDIAAKVKHEKALDAYYALQQKVSDAASNDTESLAGAEQAAGVKATQTGWFSKDNLPEELNFKPVADAIFNGGLVGENGAPGINSDIITVDGDRAFVLRISEHKPEAVKPLADVQEQVKALVQHNKAEQQAKVDAEKLLVDLKAGKGAEAMQAAGLKCKHRSFMASRKP
;
A
#
# COMPACT_ATOMS: atom_id res chain seq x y z
N MET A 1 -16.45 48.93 1.50
CA MET A 1 -15.03 49.19 1.88
C MET A 1 -14.73 48.31 3.07
N LYS A 2 -13.62 47.55 3.04
CA LYS A 2 -13.14 46.84 4.23
C LYS A 2 -12.73 47.87 5.28
N SER A 3 -12.99 47.58 6.54
CA SER A 3 -12.57 48.42 7.67
C SER A 3 -11.05 48.38 7.84
N LEU A 4 -10.48 49.40 8.50
CA LEU A 4 -9.04 49.47 8.76
C LEU A 4 -8.55 48.28 9.60
N ASP A 5 -9.38 47.76 10.50
CA ASP A 5 -9.03 46.60 11.33
C ASP A 5 -9.02 45.31 10.51
N GLU A 6 -9.99 45.10 9.61
CA GLU A 6 -9.96 43.98 8.66
C GLU A 6 -8.75 44.04 7.72
N VAL A 7 -8.36 45.23 7.27
CA VAL A 7 -7.16 45.41 6.43
C VAL A 7 -5.88 45.12 7.22
N ARG A 8 -5.82 45.48 8.51
CA ARG A 8 -4.67 45.18 9.38
C ARG A 8 -4.55 43.68 9.65
N ASP A 9 -5.65 43.01 9.92
CA ASP A 9 -5.67 41.56 10.14
C ASP A 9 -5.29 40.79 8.88
N ASP A 10 -5.81 41.19 7.71
CA ASP A 10 -5.43 40.63 6.40
C ASP A 10 -3.91 40.79 6.14
N ILE A 11 -3.34 41.97 6.43
CA ILE A 11 -1.89 42.22 6.27
C ILE A 11 -1.08 41.40 7.28
N ALA A 12 -1.51 41.31 8.53
CA ALA A 12 -0.81 40.54 9.55
C ALA A 12 -0.81 39.03 9.21
N ALA A 13 -1.92 38.51 8.70
CA ALA A 13 -2.01 37.14 8.21
C ALA A 13 -1.07 36.91 7.02
N LYS A 14 -1.03 37.85 6.06
CA LYS A 14 -0.16 37.78 4.89
C LYS A 14 1.34 37.79 5.27
N VAL A 15 1.75 38.70 6.15
CA VAL A 15 3.15 38.78 6.60
C VAL A 15 3.56 37.53 7.37
N LYS A 16 2.67 36.96 8.19
CA LYS A 16 2.93 35.68 8.88
C LYS A 16 3.12 34.54 7.87
N HIS A 17 2.29 34.49 6.84
CA HIS A 17 2.38 33.47 5.79
C HIS A 17 3.68 33.60 4.99
N GLU A 18 4.05 34.82 4.57
CA GLU A 18 5.31 35.08 3.86
C GLU A 18 6.52 34.66 4.70
N LYS A 19 6.56 35.04 5.98
CA LYS A 19 7.64 34.62 6.88
C LYS A 19 7.72 33.10 7.09
N ALA A 20 6.57 32.43 7.12
CA ALA A 20 6.54 30.97 7.24
C ALA A 20 7.09 30.30 5.98
N LEU A 21 6.79 30.84 4.79
CA LEU A 21 7.35 30.37 3.52
C LEU A 21 8.86 30.59 3.46
N ASP A 22 9.35 31.77 3.81
CA ASP A 22 10.79 32.07 3.82
C ASP A 22 11.54 31.12 4.76
N ALA A 23 11.00 30.88 5.96
CA ALA A 23 11.58 29.95 6.92
C ALA A 23 11.57 28.50 6.40
N TYR A 24 10.48 28.10 5.72
CA TYR A 24 10.35 26.78 5.11
C TYR A 24 11.40 26.55 4.02
N TYR A 25 11.55 27.48 3.08
CA TYR A 25 12.55 27.37 2.02
C TYR A 25 13.98 27.42 2.56
N ALA A 26 14.25 28.26 3.55
CA ALA A 26 15.55 28.29 4.21
C ALA A 26 15.86 26.97 4.93
N LEU A 27 14.86 26.32 5.54
CA LEU A 27 15.01 25.00 6.14
C LEU A 27 15.26 23.93 5.08
N GLN A 28 14.49 23.92 3.99
CA GLN A 28 14.72 23.02 2.86
C GLN A 28 16.17 23.12 2.37
N GLN A 29 16.68 24.34 2.11
CA GLN A 29 18.05 24.51 1.65
C GLN A 29 19.07 23.88 2.63
N LYS A 30 18.93 24.15 3.93
CA LYS A 30 19.83 23.58 4.95
C LYS A 30 19.78 22.06 4.99
N VAL A 31 18.59 21.48 4.87
CA VAL A 31 18.40 20.03 4.85
C VAL A 31 19.02 19.42 3.59
N SER A 32 18.83 20.07 2.44
CA SER A 32 19.46 19.66 1.18
C SER A 32 20.97 19.66 1.29
N ASP A 33 21.55 20.78 1.74
CA ASP A 33 23.01 20.91 1.89
C ASP A 33 23.56 19.84 2.85
N ALA A 34 22.88 19.60 3.97
CA ALA A 34 23.29 18.59 4.93
C ALA A 34 23.17 17.15 4.37
N ALA A 35 22.12 16.86 3.61
CA ALA A 35 21.93 15.56 2.96
C ALA A 35 22.97 15.31 1.86
N SER A 36 23.36 16.33 1.10
CA SER A 36 24.37 16.21 0.05
C SER A 36 25.80 16.09 0.60
N ASN A 37 26.06 16.65 1.78
CA ASN A 37 27.38 16.62 2.42
C ASN A 37 27.71 15.28 3.11
N ASP A 38 26.70 14.49 3.48
CA ASP A 38 26.86 13.15 4.06
C ASP A 38 26.22 12.12 3.14
N THR A 39 27.03 11.50 2.27
CA THR A 39 26.54 10.51 1.30
C THR A 39 26.33 9.12 1.90
N GLU A 40 26.63 8.91 3.17
CA GLU A 40 26.54 7.61 3.84
C GLU A 40 25.36 7.53 4.82
N SER A 41 24.86 8.68 5.28
CA SER A 41 23.77 8.75 6.26
C SER A 41 22.84 9.95 6.05
N LEU A 42 21.70 9.94 6.74
CA LEU A 42 20.79 11.09 6.84
C LEU A 42 21.01 11.92 8.11
N ALA A 43 22.03 11.61 8.93
CA ALA A 43 22.18 12.22 10.25
C ALA A 43 22.32 13.75 10.21
N GLY A 44 23.05 14.28 9.23
CA GLY A 44 23.15 15.73 9.03
C GLY A 44 21.79 16.36 8.67
N ALA A 45 21.03 15.71 7.80
CA ALA A 45 19.69 16.15 7.40
C ALA A 45 18.70 16.09 8.58
N GLU A 46 18.77 15.06 9.42
CA GLU A 46 17.97 14.94 10.65
C GLU A 46 18.23 16.10 11.61
N GLN A 47 19.50 16.44 11.81
CA GLN A 47 19.90 17.55 12.68
C GLN A 47 19.42 18.89 12.13
N ALA A 48 19.57 19.10 10.81
CA ALA A 48 19.12 20.32 10.15
C ALA A 48 17.59 20.48 10.20
N ALA A 49 16.85 19.40 10.00
CA ALA A 49 15.38 19.38 10.00
C ALA A 49 14.78 19.35 11.41
N GLY A 50 15.55 18.92 12.42
CA GLY A 50 15.06 18.68 13.77
C GLY A 50 14.13 17.46 13.89
N VAL A 51 14.13 16.56 12.89
CA VAL A 51 13.30 15.37 12.84
C VAL A 51 14.15 14.13 12.57
N LYS A 52 13.69 12.97 13.03
CA LYS A 52 14.38 11.69 12.80
C LYS A 52 13.89 11.02 11.53
N ALA A 53 14.83 10.47 10.77
CA ALA A 53 14.54 9.64 9.63
C ALA A 53 13.85 8.37 10.12
N THR A 54 12.82 7.94 9.39
CA THR A 54 12.12 6.69 9.68
C THR A 54 12.54 5.66 8.66
N GLN A 55 12.99 4.49 9.13
CA GLN A 55 13.29 3.36 8.27
C GLN A 55 12.03 2.54 8.03
N THR A 56 11.72 2.28 6.76
CA THR A 56 10.59 1.41 6.37
C THR A 56 11.00 -0.05 6.38
N GLY A 57 10.02 -0.95 6.36
CA GLY A 57 10.23 -2.34 5.95
C GLY A 57 10.46 -2.49 4.45
N TRP A 58 10.59 -3.73 3.99
CA TRP A 58 10.64 -4.07 2.57
C TRP A 58 9.31 -3.77 1.87
N PHE A 59 9.35 -3.16 0.69
CA PHE A 59 8.19 -2.90 -0.14
C PHE A 59 8.53 -3.02 -1.63
N SER A 60 7.49 -3.10 -2.46
CA SER A 60 7.59 -3.08 -3.93
C SER A 60 6.78 -1.91 -4.48
N LYS A 61 6.84 -1.69 -5.80
CA LYS A 61 6.04 -0.66 -6.47
C LYS A 61 4.53 -0.87 -6.31
N ASP A 62 4.09 -2.12 -6.15
CA ASP A 62 2.67 -2.49 -5.99
C ASP A 62 2.18 -2.39 -4.54
N ASN A 63 3.09 -2.31 -3.58
CA ASN A 63 2.78 -2.28 -2.15
C ASN A 63 3.59 -1.19 -1.44
N LEU A 64 3.56 0.02 -1.97
CA LEU A 64 4.23 1.19 -1.41
C LEU A 64 3.53 1.62 -0.10
N PRO A 65 4.28 1.91 0.99
CA PRO A 65 3.69 2.44 2.22
C PRO A 65 2.92 3.74 1.97
N GLU A 66 1.81 3.94 2.69
CA GLU A 66 0.93 5.10 2.50
C GLU A 66 1.67 6.41 2.73
N GLU A 67 2.61 6.43 3.68
CA GLU A 67 3.44 7.58 4.03
C GLU A 67 4.39 7.99 2.89
N LEU A 68 4.69 7.08 1.96
CA LEU A 68 5.54 7.31 0.79
C LEU A 68 4.75 7.37 -0.52
N ASN A 69 3.43 7.23 -0.47
CA ASN A 69 2.57 7.11 -1.64
C ASN A 69 2.26 8.46 -2.31
N PHE A 70 3.34 9.19 -2.64
CA PHE A 70 3.30 10.40 -3.44
C PHE A 70 4.01 10.12 -4.77
N LYS A 71 3.41 10.51 -5.88
CA LYS A 71 3.98 10.24 -7.21
C LYS A 71 5.45 10.70 -7.35
N PRO A 72 5.85 11.91 -6.94
CA PRO A 72 7.25 12.33 -7.02
C PRO A 72 8.20 11.47 -6.17
N VAL A 73 7.74 11.01 -5.00
CA VAL A 73 8.51 10.15 -4.08
C VAL A 73 8.66 8.75 -4.67
N ALA A 74 7.56 8.16 -5.14
CA ALA A 74 7.57 6.86 -5.80
C ALA A 74 8.48 6.85 -7.04
N ASP A 75 8.40 7.90 -7.87
CA ASP A 75 9.26 8.03 -9.04
C ASP A 75 10.74 8.12 -8.64
N ALA A 76 11.08 8.88 -7.60
CA ALA A 76 12.46 8.98 -7.10
C ALA A 76 13.00 7.66 -6.54
N ILE A 77 12.16 6.88 -5.84
CA ILE A 77 12.55 5.56 -5.30
C ILE A 77 12.83 4.56 -6.44
N PHE A 78 12.00 4.54 -7.48
CA PHE A 78 12.02 3.49 -8.51
C PHE A 78 12.67 3.88 -9.84
N ASN A 79 13.15 5.13 -10.03
CA ASN A 79 13.85 5.52 -11.25
C ASN A 79 15.30 5.00 -11.34
N GLY A 80 15.81 4.39 -10.26
CA GLY A 80 17.15 3.81 -10.19
C GLY A 80 18.27 4.78 -9.81
N GLY A 81 18.01 6.07 -9.67
CA GLY A 81 19.04 7.08 -9.37
C GLY A 81 19.56 7.07 -7.93
N LEU A 82 18.80 6.49 -7.00
CA LEU A 82 19.15 6.43 -5.56
C LEU A 82 19.74 5.08 -5.14
N VAL A 83 19.74 4.10 -6.04
CA VAL A 83 20.32 2.78 -5.78
C VAL A 83 21.79 2.83 -6.22
N GLY A 84 22.70 2.42 -5.34
CA GLY A 84 24.11 2.29 -5.67
C GLY A 84 24.39 1.10 -6.59
N GLU A 85 25.65 0.95 -7.00
CA GLU A 85 26.06 -0.16 -7.84
C GLU A 85 25.69 -1.52 -7.22
N ASN A 86 25.20 -2.45 -8.04
CA ASN A 86 24.81 -3.80 -7.63
C ASN A 86 23.76 -3.86 -6.50
N GLY A 87 22.96 -2.81 -6.30
CA GLY A 87 21.91 -2.78 -5.27
C GLY A 87 22.40 -2.33 -3.89
N ALA A 88 23.65 -1.85 -3.80
CA ALA A 88 24.19 -1.25 -2.58
C ALA A 88 23.46 0.07 -2.22
N PRO A 89 23.55 0.54 -0.96
CA PRO A 89 23.10 1.88 -0.61
C PRO A 89 23.72 2.93 -1.53
N GLY A 90 22.89 3.77 -2.14
CA GLY A 90 23.34 4.85 -3.02
C GLY A 90 23.52 6.17 -2.29
N ILE A 91 23.46 7.27 -3.05
CA ILE A 91 23.43 8.63 -2.49
C ILE A 91 22.07 8.92 -1.84
N ASN A 92 22.02 9.99 -1.04
CA ASN A 92 20.76 10.55 -0.61
C ASN A 92 20.04 11.22 -1.79
N SER A 93 18.72 11.26 -1.76
CA SER A 93 17.95 12.00 -2.76
C SER A 93 18.13 13.49 -2.61
N ASP A 94 17.92 14.22 -3.71
CA ASP A 94 17.57 15.63 -3.63
C ASP A 94 16.26 15.80 -2.84
N ILE A 95 15.95 17.05 -2.47
CA ILE A 95 14.66 17.37 -1.88
C ILE A 95 13.54 17.10 -2.88
N ILE A 96 12.62 16.23 -2.48
CA ILE A 96 11.42 15.90 -3.25
C ILE A 96 10.26 16.64 -2.61
N THR A 97 9.82 17.71 -3.26
CA THR A 97 8.60 18.42 -2.85
C THR A 97 7.37 17.71 -3.41
N VAL A 98 6.37 17.51 -2.57
CA VAL A 98 5.10 16.87 -2.94
C VAL A 98 3.99 17.92 -2.95
N ASP A 99 2.98 17.77 -2.09
CA ASP A 99 1.89 18.74 -1.95
C ASP A 99 2.04 19.59 -0.68
N GLY A 100 1.74 20.88 -0.84
CA GLY A 100 1.67 21.86 0.25
C GLY A 100 3.05 22.23 0.78
N ASP A 101 3.24 22.03 2.07
CA ASP A 101 4.45 22.32 2.86
C ASP A 101 5.28 21.05 3.14
N ARG A 102 5.11 20.00 2.35
CA ARG A 102 5.79 18.70 2.57
C ARG A 102 6.90 18.46 1.57
N ALA A 103 8.05 18.06 2.11
CA ALA A 103 9.24 17.70 1.38
C ALA A 103 9.89 16.46 2.00
N PHE A 104 10.50 15.64 1.15
CA PHE A 104 11.16 14.40 1.52
C PHE A 104 12.64 14.43 1.11
N VAL A 105 13.46 13.79 1.93
CA VAL A 105 14.81 13.34 1.57
C VAL A 105 14.87 11.85 1.92
N LEU A 106 15.37 11.05 0.99
CA LEU A 106 15.33 9.60 1.06
C LEU A 106 16.73 9.03 0.89
N ARG A 107 16.96 7.87 1.50
CA ARG A 107 18.14 7.05 1.27
C ARG A 107 17.70 5.60 1.13
N ILE A 108 18.09 4.94 0.05
CA ILE A 108 17.83 3.52 -0.11
C ILE A 108 18.87 2.74 0.71
N SER A 109 18.42 2.10 1.78
CA SER A 109 19.30 1.27 2.62
C SER A 109 19.69 -0.03 1.93
N GLU A 110 18.74 -0.71 1.29
CA GLU A 110 18.97 -1.97 0.58
C GLU A 110 18.04 -2.05 -0.62
N HIS A 111 18.53 -2.63 -1.72
CA HIS A 111 17.73 -2.89 -2.91
C HIS A 111 17.86 -4.35 -3.33
N LYS A 112 16.71 -5.01 -3.54
CA LYS A 112 16.64 -6.36 -4.07
C LYS A 112 15.99 -6.34 -5.45
N PRO A 113 16.70 -6.74 -6.52
CA PRO A 113 16.12 -6.86 -7.85
C PRO A 113 14.91 -7.78 -7.83
N GLU A 114 13.91 -7.45 -8.65
CA GLU A 114 12.80 -8.35 -8.90
C GLU A 114 13.33 -9.67 -9.47
N ALA A 115 13.17 -10.74 -8.70
CA ALA A 115 13.52 -12.08 -9.10
C ALA A 115 12.24 -12.90 -9.15
N VAL A 116 12.07 -13.67 -10.23
CA VAL A 116 11.06 -14.74 -10.26
C VAL A 116 11.43 -15.67 -9.13
N LYS A 117 10.57 -15.76 -8.10
CA LYS A 117 10.80 -16.69 -7.00
C LYS A 117 11.04 -18.08 -7.61
N PRO A 118 12.13 -18.77 -7.23
CA PRO A 118 12.36 -20.14 -7.68
C PRO A 118 11.10 -20.96 -7.47
N LEU A 119 10.78 -21.86 -8.42
CA LEU A 119 9.59 -22.70 -8.33
C LEU A 119 9.52 -23.39 -6.95
N ALA A 120 10.67 -23.79 -6.38
CA ALA A 120 10.79 -24.38 -5.06
C ALA A 120 10.19 -23.52 -3.92
N ASP A 121 10.36 -22.20 -3.96
CA ASP A 121 9.89 -21.28 -2.90
C ASP A 121 8.39 -20.99 -2.99
N VAL A 122 7.78 -21.24 -4.16
CA VAL A 122 6.33 -21.05 -4.40
C VAL A 122 5.60 -22.37 -4.64
N GLN A 123 6.30 -23.51 -4.62
CA GLN A 123 5.74 -24.81 -5.00
C GLN A 123 4.59 -25.21 -4.10
N GLU A 124 4.71 -25.00 -2.80
CA GLU A 124 3.64 -25.30 -1.84
C GLU A 124 2.41 -24.41 -2.05
N GLN A 125 2.63 -23.12 -2.32
CA GLN A 125 1.55 -22.15 -2.58
C GLN A 125 0.82 -22.47 -3.88
N VAL A 126 1.56 -22.77 -4.95
CA VAL A 126 0.98 -23.16 -6.25
C VAL A 126 0.26 -24.50 -6.14
N LYS A 127 0.82 -25.48 -5.41
CA LYS A 127 0.16 -26.76 -5.17
C LYS A 127 -1.15 -26.59 -4.40
N ALA A 128 -1.15 -25.77 -3.35
CA ALA A 128 -2.36 -25.46 -2.59
C ALA A 128 -3.42 -24.78 -3.47
N LEU A 129 -3.03 -23.83 -4.31
CA LEU A 129 -3.93 -23.14 -5.24
C LEU A 129 -4.51 -24.09 -6.29
N VAL A 130 -3.69 -24.95 -6.89
CA VAL A 130 -4.16 -25.95 -7.87
C VAL A 130 -5.08 -26.98 -7.22
N GLN A 131 -4.77 -27.43 -5.99
CA GLN A 131 -5.64 -28.32 -5.24
C GLN A 131 -6.99 -27.68 -4.92
N HIS A 132 -6.98 -26.41 -4.48
CA HIS A 132 -8.20 -25.64 -4.23
C HIS A 132 -9.05 -25.51 -5.50
N ASN A 133 -8.44 -25.08 -6.61
CA ASN A 133 -9.17 -24.91 -7.87
C ASN A 133 -9.75 -26.22 -8.40
N LYS A 134 -9.03 -27.34 -8.24
CA LYS A 134 -9.57 -28.67 -8.57
C LYS A 134 -10.72 -29.08 -7.66
N ALA A 135 -10.62 -28.81 -6.36
CA ALA A 135 -11.70 -29.08 -5.41
C ALA A 135 -12.95 -28.26 -5.73
N GLU A 136 -12.80 -26.98 -6.09
CA GLU A 136 -13.92 -26.13 -6.51
C GLU A 136 -14.58 -26.62 -7.81
N GLN A 137 -13.78 -27.00 -8.81
CA GLN A 137 -14.31 -27.56 -10.05
C GLN A 137 -15.07 -28.87 -9.80
N GLN A 138 -14.52 -29.76 -8.99
CA GLN A 138 -15.19 -31.01 -8.64
C GLN A 138 -16.48 -30.75 -7.86
N ALA A 139 -16.47 -29.82 -6.89
CA ALA A 139 -17.66 -29.45 -6.14
C ALA A 139 -18.77 -28.89 -7.05
N LYS A 140 -18.43 -28.15 -8.11
CA LYS A 140 -19.41 -27.69 -9.10
C LYS A 140 -20.03 -28.84 -9.88
N VAL A 141 -19.21 -29.78 -10.37
CA VAL A 141 -19.69 -30.97 -11.08
C VAL A 141 -20.61 -31.81 -10.19
N ASP A 142 -20.21 -32.02 -8.93
CA ASP A 142 -21.01 -32.77 -7.96
C ASP A 142 -22.33 -32.05 -7.64
N ALA A 143 -22.30 -30.72 -7.52
CA ALA A 143 -23.51 -29.90 -7.32
C ALA A 143 -24.46 -29.96 -8.53
N GLU A 144 -23.94 -29.92 -9.75
CA GLU A 144 -24.74 -30.07 -10.97
C GLU A 144 -25.38 -31.46 -11.08
N LYS A 145 -24.62 -32.51 -10.78
CA LYS A 145 -25.12 -33.88 -10.73
C LYS A 145 -26.22 -34.03 -9.68
N LEU A 146 -25.99 -33.50 -8.48
CA LEU A 146 -26.99 -33.48 -7.41
C LEU A 146 -28.26 -32.72 -7.83
N LEU A 147 -28.13 -31.60 -8.55
CA LEU A 147 -29.26 -30.85 -9.07
C LEU A 147 -30.09 -31.67 -10.08
N VAL A 148 -29.43 -32.44 -10.95
CA VAL A 148 -30.10 -33.34 -11.90
C VAL A 148 -30.85 -34.44 -11.14
N ASP A 149 -30.21 -35.10 -10.17
CA ASP A 149 -30.82 -36.17 -9.38
C ASP A 149 -32.00 -35.68 -8.53
N LEU A 150 -31.90 -34.44 -8.00
CA LEU A 150 -32.99 -33.76 -7.30
C LEU A 150 -34.20 -33.51 -8.22
N LYS A 151 -33.95 -33.01 -9.44
CA LYS A 151 -35.02 -32.79 -10.45
C LYS A 151 -35.67 -34.08 -10.92
N ALA A 152 -34.92 -35.19 -10.93
CA ALA A 152 -35.41 -36.52 -11.30
C ALA A 152 -36.17 -37.24 -10.15
N GLY A 153 -36.39 -36.58 -9.00
CA GLY A 153 -37.13 -37.14 -7.87
C GLY A 153 -36.33 -38.08 -6.97
N LYS A 154 -35.01 -38.20 -7.17
CA LYS A 154 -34.08 -39.04 -6.34
C LYS A 154 -33.34 -38.23 -5.27
N GLY A 155 -33.92 -37.09 -4.89
CA GLY A 155 -33.25 -36.07 -4.08
C GLY A 155 -32.77 -36.51 -2.71
N ALA A 156 -33.55 -37.37 -2.02
CA ALA A 156 -33.21 -37.80 -0.66
C ALA A 156 -31.94 -38.68 -0.62
N GLU A 157 -31.79 -39.58 -1.59
CA GLU A 157 -30.65 -40.50 -1.69
C GLU A 157 -29.39 -39.77 -2.16
N ALA A 158 -29.52 -38.88 -3.14
CA ALA A 158 -28.40 -38.11 -3.68
C ALA A 158 -27.82 -37.10 -2.67
N MET A 159 -28.68 -36.45 -1.85
CA MET A 159 -28.22 -35.55 -0.79
C MET A 159 -27.52 -36.29 0.35
N GLN A 160 -27.98 -37.51 0.68
CA GLN A 160 -27.37 -38.33 1.73
C GLN A 160 -26.00 -38.89 1.31
N ALA A 161 -25.86 -39.29 0.05
CA ALA A 161 -24.58 -39.71 -0.53
C ALA A 161 -23.55 -38.57 -0.60
N ALA A 162 -24.00 -37.32 -0.77
CA ALA A 162 -23.16 -36.13 -0.72
C ALA A 162 -22.86 -35.62 0.71
N GLY A 163 -23.33 -36.32 1.75
CA GLY A 163 -23.13 -35.92 3.15
C GLY A 163 -23.91 -34.68 3.59
N LEU A 164 -24.86 -34.22 2.78
CA LEU A 164 -25.64 -33.00 3.02
C LEU A 164 -26.93 -33.34 3.79
N LYS A 165 -27.15 -32.68 4.93
CA LYS A 165 -28.39 -32.81 5.72
C LYS A 165 -29.36 -31.70 5.36
N CYS A 166 -30.49 -32.04 4.72
CA CYS A 166 -31.58 -31.10 4.50
C CYS A 166 -32.42 -30.98 5.78
N LYS A 167 -32.43 -29.81 6.43
CA LYS A 167 -33.43 -29.51 7.47
C LYS A 167 -34.72 -29.08 6.78
N HIS A 168 -35.71 -29.97 6.74
CA HIS A 168 -37.05 -29.63 6.29
C HIS A 168 -37.70 -28.66 7.29
N ARG A 169 -37.74 -27.37 6.96
CA ARG A 169 -38.47 -26.37 7.73
C ARG A 169 -39.92 -26.40 7.22
N SER A 170 -40.78 -27.16 7.89
CA SER A 170 -42.20 -27.24 7.57
C SER A 170 -42.82 -25.86 7.78
N PHE A 171 -43.21 -25.19 6.70
CA PHE A 171 -44.03 -23.98 6.77
C PHE A 171 -45.48 -24.43 6.89
N MET A 172 -45.96 -24.58 8.13
CA MET A 172 -47.39 -24.80 8.40
C MET A 172 -48.16 -23.53 8.00
N ALA A 173 -48.69 -23.49 6.78
CA ALA A 173 -49.73 -22.55 6.42
C ALA A 173 -51.05 -23.07 7.02
N SER A 174 -51.35 -22.64 8.24
CA SER A 174 -52.66 -22.82 8.85
C SER A 174 -53.66 -21.93 8.11
N ARG A 175 -54.56 -22.55 7.33
CA ARG A 175 -55.86 -21.96 7.00
C ARG A 175 -56.93 -23.02 7.17
N LYS A 176 -57.52 -23.04 8.36
CA LYS A 176 -58.87 -23.55 8.62
C LYS A 176 -59.89 -22.46 8.32
N PRO A 177 -61.14 -22.83 8.02
CA PRO A 177 -62.12 -22.95 9.11
C PRO A 177 -62.43 -24.39 9.51
#